data_AF-A0A1H0E9F8-F1
#
_entry.id   AF-A0A1H0E9F8-F1
#
_cell.length_a   1.000
_cell.length_b   1.000
_cell.length_c   1.000
_cell.angle_alpha   90.00
_cell.angle_beta   90.00
_cell.angle_gamma   90.00
#
_symmetry.space_group_name_H-M   'P 1'
#
loop_
_entity.id
_entity.type
_entity.pdbx_description
1 polymer ?
#
loop_
_entity_poly.entity_id
_entity_poly.type
_entity_poly.pdbx_seq_one_letter_code
_entity_poly.pdbx_strand_id
1 'polypeptide(L)'
;MSSSEVLARFRSEVSAAVTRSRRASGEIGERNAKLRERTRELAERARGGRSATGAAVTPADVREAATGFRSGRGLAVEQVPEVAEPAAHAPVETEPAAALGSSAVAGPSGQLPRASDDDEDFSQSRILY
;
A
#
# COMPACT_ATOMS: atom_id res chain seq x y z
N MET A 1 -43.22 -19.99 24.10
CA MET A 1 -42.95 -19.73 22.67
C MET A 1 -42.85 -21.06 21.97
N SER A 2 -43.57 -21.22 20.86
CA SER A 2 -43.49 -22.42 20.03
C SER A 2 -42.17 -22.47 19.26
N SER A 3 -41.66 -23.66 18.96
CA SER A 3 -40.50 -23.86 18.07
C SER A 3 -40.70 -23.16 16.72
N SER A 4 -41.94 -23.10 16.22
CA SER A 4 -42.28 -22.39 14.98
C SER A 4 -42.11 -20.86 15.07
N GLU A 5 -42.41 -20.25 16.22
CA GLU A 5 -42.23 -18.81 16.44
C GLU A 5 -40.75 -18.44 16.49
N VAL A 6 -39.93 -19.29 17.14
CA VAL A 6 -38.47 -19.09 17.20
C VAL A 6 -37.86 -19.15 15.81
N LEU A 7 -38.27 -20.12 14.99
CA LEU A 7 -37.86 -20.26 13.59
C LEU A 7 -38.29 -19.07 12.73
N ALA A 8 -39.52 -18.59 12.90
CA ALA A 8 -40.03 -17.43 12.17
C ALA A 8 -39.23 -16.17 12.51
N ARG A 9 -38.97 -15.95 13.81
CA ARG A 9 -38.16 -14.82 14.29
C ARG A 9 -36.74 -14.90 13.76
N PHE A 10 -36.09 -16.05 13.85
CA PHE A 10 -34.74 -16.24 13.32
C PHE A 10 -34.66 -15.90 11.82
N ARG A 11 -35.59 -16.41 11.01
CA ARG A 11 -35.63 -16.09 9.56
C ARG A 11 -35.80 -14.60 9.30
N SER A 12 -36.64 -13.93 10.09
CA SER A 12 -36.83 -12.48 9.96
C SER A 12 -35.57 -11.69 10.31
N GLU A 13 -34.86 -12.09 11.38
CA GLU A 13 -33.62 -11.44 11.83
C GLU A 13 -32.48 -11.63 10.82
N VAL A 14 -32.32 -12.85 10.29
CA VAL A 14 -31.34 -13.14 9.23
C VAL A 14 -31.64 -12.33 7.98
N SER A 15 -32.91 -12.26 7.55
CA SER A 15 -33.29 -11.50 6.36
C SER A 15 -32.98 -10.01 6.54
N ALA A 16 -33.31 -9.45 7.71
CA ALA A 16 -32.99 -8.06 8.04
C ALA A 16 -31.47 -7.80 8.10
N ALA A 17 -30.69 -8.75 8.63
CA ALA A 17 -29.23 -8.67 8.68
C ALA A 17 -28.63 -8.67 7.27
N VAL A 18 -29.08 -9.57 6.38
CA VAL A 18 -28.62 -9.62 4.98
C VAL A 18 -28.94 -8.34 4.24
N THR A 19 -30.14 -7.78 4.40
CA THR A 19 -30.49 -6.49 3.78
C THR A 19 -29.59 -5.35 4.27
N ARG A 20 -29.31 -5.27 5.57
CA ARG A 20 -28.37 -4.29 6.12
C ARG A 20 -26.96 -4.48 5.59
N SER A 21 -26.47 -5.70 5.57
CA SER A 21 -25.13 -6.01 5.05
C SER A 21 -25.00 -5.61 3.59
N ARG A 22 -25.99 -5.94 2.75
CA ARG A 22 -25.95 -5.59 1.31
C ARG A 22 -25.92 -4.08 1.09
N ARG A 23 -26.67 -3.31 1.88
CA ARG A 23 -26.64 -1.84 1.84
C ARG A 23 -25.26 -1.31 2.25
N ALA A 24 -24.72 -1.77 3.37
CA ALA A 24 -23.41 -1.35 3.86
C ALA A 24 -22.30 -1.67 2.84
N SER A 25 -22.32 -2.85 2.24
CA SER A 25 -21.37 -3.23 1.19
C SER A 25 -21.49 -2.34 -0.05
N GLY A 26 -22.69 -1.93 -0.43
CA GLY A 26 -22.91 -0.97 -1.52
C GLY A 26 -22.25 0.39 -1.23
N GLU A 27 -22.51 0.95 -0.04
CA GLU A 27 -21.93 2.24 0.37
C GLU A 27 -20.39 2.20 0.44
N ILE A 28 -19.82 1.12 0.97
CA ILE A 28 -18.36 0.93 1.03
C ILE A 28 -17.81 0.78 -0.40
N GLY A 29 -18.50 0.03 -1.27
CA GLY A 29 -18.15 -0.13 -2.67
C GLY A 29 -18.06 1.21 -3.40
N GLU A 30 -19.04 2.10 -3.21
CA GLU A 30 -19.04 3.45 -3.77
C GLU A 30 -17.89 4.31 -3.23
N ARG A 31 -17.61 4.25 -1.92
CA ARG A 31 -16.46 4.96 -1.32
C ARG A 31 -15.14 4.46 -1.90
N ASN A 32 -14.98 3.15 -2.05
CA ASN A 32 -13.79 2.53 -2.63
C ASN A 32 -13.64 2.85 -4.12
N ALA A 33 -14.73 2.94 -4.88
CA ALA A 33 -14.70 3.38 -6.27
C ALA A 33 -14.20 4.82 -6.38
N LYS A 34 -14.75 5.74 -5.57
CA LYS A 34 -14.31 7.15 -5.50
C LYS A 34 -12.86 7.28 -5.07
N LEU A 35 -12.40 6.45 -4.12
CA LEU A 35 -11.00 6.44 -3.71
C LEU A 35 -10.09 6.02 -4.87
N ARG A 36 -10.42 4.92 -5.57
CA ARG A 36 -9.64 4.43 -6.71
C ARG A 36 -9.55 5.47 -7.83
N GLU A 37 -10.65 6.17 -8.12
CA GLU A 37 -10.69 7.26 -9.09
C GLU A 37 -9.74 8.40 -8.69
N ARG A 38 -9.84 8.90 -7.45
CA ARG A 38 -8.91 9.95 -6.95
C ARG A 38 -7.46 9.51 -6.98
N THR A 39 -7.18 8.28 -6.57
CA THR A 39 -5.81 7.73 -6.61
C THR A 39 -5.29 7.66 -8.03
N ARG A 40 -6.13 7.26 -9.00
CA ARG A 40 -5.79 7.26 -10.42
C ARG A 40 -5.51 8.67 -10.93
N GLU A 41 -6.36 9.64 -10.62
CA GLU A 41 -6.13 11.04 -10.98
C GLU A 41 -4.82 11.58 -10.39
N LEU A 42 -4.53 11.29 -9.12
CA LEU A 42 -3.28 11.71 -8.48
C LEU A 42 -2.06 11.08 -9.17
N ALA A 43 -2.12 9.79 -9.51
CA ALA A 43 -1.06 9.11 -10.24
C ALA A 43 -0.87 9.71 -11.64
N GLU A 44 -1.94 10.04 -12.35
CA GLU A 44 -1.88 10.71 -13.66
C GLU A 44 -1.31 12.13 -13.55
N ARG A 45 -1.66 12.89 -12.51
CA ARG A 45 -1.05 14.20 -12.23
C ARG A 45 0.44 14.09 -11.93
N ALA A 46 0.84 13.11 -11.12
CA ALA A 46 2.25 12.86 -10.79
C ALA A 46 3.07 12.47 -12.04
N ARG A 47 2.56 11.55 -12.88
CA ARG A 47 3.20 11.19 -14.15
C ARG A 47 3.31 12.36 -15.11
N GLY A 48 2.31 13.25 -15.13
CA GLY A 48 2.32 14.46 -15.94
C GLY A 48 3.18 15.60 -15.40
N GLY A 49 4.00 15.39 -14.36
CA GLY A 49 4.81 16.44 -13.74
C GLY A 49 3.98 17.51 -13.01
N ARG A 50 2.68 17.29 -12.83
CA ARG A 50 1.73 18.17 -12.14
C ARG A 50 1.46 17.71 -10.71
N SER A 51 2.35 16.92 -10.12
CA SER A 51 2.36 16.81 -8.66
C SER A 51 2.71 18.19 -8.14
N ALA A 52 1.71 18.88 -7.59
CA ALA A 52 1.98 20.04 -6.77
C ALA A 52 2.87 19.57 -5.63
N THR A 53 4.18 19.75 -5.78
CA THR A 53 5.20 19.75 -4.74
C THR A 53 4.95 20.97 -3.85
N GLY A 54 3.73 21.08 -3.33
CA GLY A 54 3.32 22.00 -2.28
C GLY A 54 3.49 21.38 -0.91
N ALA A 55 4.42 20.42 -0.76
CA ALA A 55 4.97 20.17 0.56
C ALA A 55 5.51 21.53 1.01
N ALA A 56 4.97 22.06 2.12
CA ALA A 56 5.39 23.34 2.66
C ALA A 56 6.92 23.33 2.70
N VAL A 57 7.53 24.12 1.83
CA VAL A 57 8.98 24.23 1.75
C VAL A 57 9.42 24.54 3.17
N THR A 58 10.23 23.64 3.75
CA THR A 58 10.71 23.81 5.11
C THR A 58 11.22 25.26 5.24
N PRO A 59 10.67 26.05 6.18
CA PRO A 59 11.05 27.44 6.32
C PRO A 59 12.57 27.60 6.33
N ALA A 60 13.06 28.64 5.65
CA ALA A 60 14.50 28.79 5.37
C ALA A 60 15.33 28.86 6.67
N ASP A 61 14.79 29.50 7.71
CA ASP A 61 15.34 29.57 9.05
C ASP A 61 15.51 28.19 9.70
N VAL A 62 14.52 27.30 9.54
CA VAL A 62 14.59 25.91 10.04
C VAL A 62 15.65 25.11 9.28
N ARG A 63 15.77 25.31 7.96
CA ARG A 63 16.81 24.66 7.14
C ARG A 63 18.21 25.12 7.55
N GLU A 64 18.37 26.42 7.80
CA GLU A 64 19.65 27.01 8.21
C GLU A 64 20.06 26.52 9.61
N ALA A 65 19.13 26.53 10.57
CA ALA A 65 19.37 26.02 11.92
C ALA A 65 19.78 24.54 11.92
N ALA A 66 19.10 23.71 11.11
CA ALA A 66 19.44 22.30 10.97
C ALA A 66 20.82 22.09 10.32
N THR A 67 21.16 22.91 9.34
CA THR A 67 22.47 22.88 8.66
C THR A 67 23.60 23.24 9.63
N GLY A 68 23.43 24.32 10.40
CA GLY A 68 24.40 24.76 11.41
C GLY A 68 24.59 23.75 12.54
N PHE A 69 23.51 23.12 13.00
CA PHE A 69 23.60 22.04 13.98
C PHE A 69 24.41 20.84 13.46
N ARG A 70 24.14 20.41 12.22
CA ARG A 70 24.83 19.27 11.60
C ARG A 70 26.31 19.57 11.37
N SER A 71 26.63 20.73 10.79
CA SER A 71 28.02 21.13 10.56
C SER A 71 28.80 21.26 11.87
N GLY A 72 28.21 21.86 12.91
CA GLY A 72 28.82 21.98 14.25
C GLY A 72 29.04 20.65 14.96
N ARG A 73 28.34 19.58 14.55
CA ARG A 73 28.51 18.21 15.07
C ARG A 73 29.30 17.29 14.13
N GLY A 74 29.82 17.82 13.02
CA GLY A 74 30.51 17.00 12.00
C GLY A 74 29.60 16.00 11.31
N LEU A 75 28.27 16.21 11.33
CA LEU A 75 27.30 15.39 10.63
C LEU A 75 27.22 15.84 9.18
N ALA A 76 27.15 14.87 8.25
CA ALA A 76 26.99 15.17 6.83
C ALA A 76 25.72 16.02 6.60
N VAL A 77 25.82 17.08 5.80
CA VAL A 77 24.66 17.85 5.32
C VAL A 77 24.38 17.38 3.91
N GLU A 78 23.18 16.85 3.68
CA GLU A 78 22.74 16.44 2.34
C GLU A 78 22.50 17.72 1.51
N GLN A 79 23.32 17.91 0.47
CA GLN A 79 23.19 19.03 -0.45
C GLN A 79 22.00 18.75 -1.37
N VAL A 80 20.81 19.12 -0.93
CA VAL A 80 19.62 19.07 -1.77
C VAL A 80 19.70 20.29 -2.73
N PRO A 81 19.72 20.09 -4.05
CA PRO A 81 19.75 21.21 -5.00
C PRO A 81 18.57 22.14 -4.76
N GLU A 82 18.88 23.44 -4.61
CA GLU A 82 17.95 24.46 -4.09
C GLU A 82 16.77 24.76 -5.04
N VAL A 83 16.92 24.41 -6.31
CA VAL A 83 15.82 24.37 -7.28
C VAL A 83 16.09 23.17 -8.17
N ALA A 84 15.77 21.96 -7.69
CA ALA A 84 15.30 20.98 -8.65
C ALA A 84 13.90 21.45 -9.06
N GLU A 85 13.80 22.10 -10.23
CA GLU A 85 12.63 21.83 -11.07
C GLU A 85 12.40 20.32 -10.99
N PRO A 86 11.16 19.83 -10.82
CA PRO A 86 10.93 18.40 -10.74
C PRO A 86 11.50 17.82 -12.03
N ALA A 87 12.72 17.29 -11.93
CA ALA A 87 13.33 16.54 -13.00
C ALA A 87 12.27 15.50 -13.27
N ALA A 88 11.70 15.52 -14.47
CA ALA A 88 10.86 14.43 -14.92
C ALA A 88 11.66 13.20 -14.55
N HIS A 89 11.17 12.43 -13.57
CA HIS A 89 11.75 11.16 -13.26
C HIS A 89 11.67 10.43 -14.59
N ALA A 90 12.80 10.37 -15.32
CA ALA A 90 12.94 9.45 -16.40
C ALA A 90 12.47 8.12 -15.81
N PRO A 91 11.61 7.36 -16.50
CA PRO A 91 11.25 6.04 -16.02
C PRO A 91 12.57 5.35 -15.76
N VAL A 92 12.92 5.21 -14.48
CA VAL A 92 13.97 4.29 -14.09
C VAL A 92 13.32 2.99 -14.52
N GLU A 93 13.86 2.41 -15.59
CA GLU A 93 13.66 1.00 -15.89
C GLU A 93 14.22 0.26 -14.68
N THR A 94 13.44 0.22 -13.60
CA THR A 94 13.62 -0.74 -12.56
C THR A 94 13.34 -2.05 -13.26
N GLU A 95 14.40 -2.78 -13.60
CA GLU A 95 14.32 -4.23 -13.53
C GLU A 95 13.49 -4.56 -12.28
N PRO A 96 12.44 -5.39 -12.40
CA PRO A 96 11.42 -5.51 -11.40
C PRO A 96 12.08 -5.69 -10.04
N ALA A 97 11.98 -4.63 -9.22
CA ALA A 97 12.53 -4.65 -7.89
C ALA A 97 11.90 -5.85 -7.21
N ALA A 98 12.76 -6.84 -6.91
CA ALA A 98 12.37 -8.03 -6.19
C ALA A 98 11.48 -7.57 -5.03
N ALA A 99 10.26 -8.12 -4.99
CA ALA A 99 9.31 -7.82 -3.94
C ALA A 99 10.06 -7.82 -2.60
N LEU A 100 9.88 -6.77 -1.81
CA LEU A 100 10.31 -6.74 -0.41
C LEU A 100 9.46 -7.75 0.35
N GLY A 101 9.80 -9.01 0.14
CA GLY A 101 9.25 -10.21 0.75
C GLY A 101 10.40 -11.20 0.74
N SER A 102 11.01 -11.38 1.90
CA SER A 102 11.94 -12.44 2.25
C SER A 102 12.81 -12.95 1.10
N SER A 103 14.02 -12.40 0.95
CA SER A 103 15.04 -12.98 0.08
C SER A 103 15.19 -14.47 0.40
N ALA A 104 14.78 -15.32 -0.53
CA ALA A 104 15.05 -16.75 -0.45
C ALA A 104 16.56 -16.91 -0.56
N VAL A 105 17.22 -17.19 0.57
CA VAL A 105 18.64 -17.54 0.59
C VAL A 105 18.76 -18.88 -0.13
N ALA A 106 19.51 -18.89 -1.23
CA ALA A 106 19.80 -20.12 -1.96
C ALA A 106 20.45 -21.14 -1.01
N GLY A 107 20.03 -22.40 -1.11
CA GLY A 107 20.65 -23.50 -0.36
C GLY A 107 22.14 -23.67 -0.73
N PRO A 108 22.87 -24.57 -0.06
CA PRO A 108 24.33 -24.72 -0.22
C PRO A 108 24.80 -25.06 -1.65
N SER A 109 23.89 -25.43 -2.56
CA SER A 109 24.14 -25.65 -3.98
C SER A 109 24.00 -24.38 -4.85
N GLY A 110 23.67 -23.22 -4.28
CA GLY A 110 23.58 -21.93 -5.01
C GLY A 110 22.41 -21.82 -5.99
N GLN A 111 21.51 -22.79 -6.03
CA GLN A 111 20.38 -22.80 -6.94
C GLN A 111 19.16 -22.17 -6.26
N LEU A 112 18.65 -21.07 -6.82
CA LEU A 112 17.35 -20.53 -6.46
C LEU A 112 16.27 -21.56 -6.85
N PRO A 113 15.28 -21.85 -5.97
CA PRO A 113 14.18 -22.72 -6.34
C PRO A 113 13.48 -22.14 -7.56
N ARG A 114 13.23 -22.99 -8.58
CA ARG A 114 12.44 -22.56 -9.73
C ARG A 114 11.07 -22.12 -9.21
N ALA A 115 10.59 -20.96 -9.65
CA ALA A 115 9.19 -20.61 -9.48
C ALA A 115 8.36 -21.61 -10.30
N SER A 116 7.99 -22.72 -9.68
CA SER A 116 6.93 -23.59 -10.18
C SER A 116 5.60 -22.98 -9.79
N ASP A 117 4.62 -23.04 -10.71
CA ASP A 117 3.19 -22.77 -10.46
C ASP A 117 2.54 -23.80 -9.52
N ASP A 118 3.30 -24.39 -8.59
CA ASP A 118 2.81 -25.34 -7.59
C ASP A 118 2.38 -24.56 -6.34
N ASP A 119 1.21 -23.92 -6.42
CA ASP A 119 0.44 -23.42 -5.27
C ASP A 119 -0.15 -24.57 -4.42
N GLU A 120 0.42 -25.78 -4.49
CA GLU A 120 0.00 -27.00 -3.78
C GLU A 120 0.58 -27.08 -2.35
N ASP A 121 1.53 -26.20 -2.00
CA ASP A 121 2.25 -26.21 -0.73
C ASP A 121 1.41 -25.74 0.48
N PHE A 122 0.16 -25.31 0.25
CA PHE A 122 -0.82 -24.95 1.30
C PHE A 122 -2.00 -25.93 1.39
N SER A 123 -1.90 -27.15 0.87
CA SER A 123 -2.88 -28.18 1.19
C SER A 123 -2.76 -28.56 2.69
N GLN A 124 -3.80 -28.28 3.47
CA GLN A 124 -3.87 -28.54 4.92
C GLN A 124 -3.74 -30.04 5.31
N SER A 125 -3.57 -30.93 4.33
CA SER A 125 -3.45 -32.38 4.53
C SER A 125 -2.10 -32.83 5.08
N ARG A 126 -1.07 -31.97 5.16
CA ARG A 126 0.28 -32.35 5.64
C ARG A 126 0.67 -31.82 7.02
N ILE A 127 -0.16 -30.99 7.67
CA ILE A 127 0.15 -30.43 9.01
C ILE A 127 -0.20 -31.42 10.15
N LEU A 128 -0.90 -32.52 9.83
CA LEU A 128 -1.27 -33.55 10.80
C LEU A 128 -0.76 -34.92 10.35
N TYR A 129 0.56 -35.12 10.37
CA TYR A 129 1.18 -36.42 10.68
C TYR A 129 2.63 -36.22 11.14
#